data_AF-A0AAE3CK72-F1
#
_entry.id   AF-A0AAE3CK72-F1
#
_cell.length_a   1.000
_cell.length_b   1.000
_cell.length_c   1.000
_cell.angle_alpha   90.00
_cell.angle_beta   90.00
_cell.angle_gamma   90.00
#
_symmetry.space_group_name_H-M   'P 1'
#
loop_
_entity.id
_entity.type
_entity.pdbx_description
1 polymer ?
#
loop_
_entity_poly.entity_id
_entity_poly.type
_entity_poly.pdbx_seq_one_letter_code
_entity_poly.pdbx_strand_id
1 'polypeptide(L)'
;MSMKVQQAKRAAEAGFTLIELMIVIAIIGILAAIAIPQYEQYIATSKATTITQDFHQAVTQLTAAQAAAQAGQKTTIQTNADIANSGASVNVTPGGTAGTATAVTISPTTGTASVVLTVPSTSKSVATAVSNALVAAGISTCTGLTNAGGTCTATITADGGVTYN
;
A
#
# COMPACT_ATOMS: atom_id res chain seq x y z
N MET A 1 -44.70 -25.67 60.98
CA MET A 1 -44.27 -24.37 60.44
C MET A 1 -43.13 -24.64 59.46
N SER A 2 -43.30 -24.15 58.22
CA SER A 2 -42.66 -24.46 56.93
C SER A 2 -41.16 -24.82 56.86
N MET A 3 -40.86 -26.04 56.39
CA MET A 3 -39.57 -26.47 55.81
C MET A 3 -39.75 -26.83 54.32
N LYS A 4 -40.14 -25.88 53.45
CA LYS A 4 -40.23 -26.12 51.99
C LYS A 4 -39.86 -24.90 51.13
N VAL A 5 -38.83 -24.14 51.50
CA VAL A 5 -38.36 -22.97 50.70
C VAL A 5 -36.84 -22.97 50.50
N GLN A 6 -36.22 -24.12 50.27
CA GLN A 6 -34.79 -24.21 49.90
C GLN A 6 -34.52 -25.11 48.67
N GLN A 7 -35.53 -25.37 47.84
CA GLN A 7 -35.38 -26.18 46.61
C GLN A 7 -35.64 -25.40 45.31
N ALA A 8 -35.65 -24.06 45.34
CA ALA A 8 -35.91 -23.23 44.15
C ALA A 8 -34.66 -22.49 43.60
N LYS A 9 -33.44 -22.93 43.95
CA LYS A 9 -32.20 -22.21 43.58
C LYS A 9 -31.07 -23.09 43.04
N ARG A 10 -31.40 -24.24 42.42
CA ARG A 10 -30.42 -25.13 41.74
C ARG A 10 -30.83 -25.55 40.32
N ALA A 11 -31.78 -24.84 39.71
CA ALA A 11 -32.29 -25.16 38.37
C ALA A 11 -31.98 -24.06 37.33
N ALA A 12 -30.99 -23.19 37.59
CA ALA A 12 -30.75 -22.02 36.76
C ALA A 12 -29.27 -21.68 36.52
N GLU A 13 -28.36 -22.62 36.72
CA GLU A 13 -26.97 -22.47 36.25
C GLU A 13 -26.65 -23.61 35.29
N ALA A 14 -27.11 -23.46 34.04
CA ALA A 14 -26.61 -24.25 32.93
C ALA A 14 -25.20 -23.75 32.59
N GLY A 15 -24.18 -24.46 33.08
CA GLY A 15 -22.79 -24.18 32.72
C GLY A 15 -22.50 -24.53 31.27
N PHE A 16 -21.58 -23.80 30.64
CA PHE A 16 -21.09 -24.09 29.29
C PHE A 16 -20.39 -25.46 29.29
N THR A 17 -20.80 -26.36 28.41
CA THR A 17 -20.22 -27.70 28.33
C THR A 17 -18.89 -27.66 27.56
N LEU A 18 -17.96 -28.55 27.93
CA LEU A 18 -16.68 -28.69 27.20
C LEU A 18 -16.90 -29.11 25.74
N ILE A 19 -17.99 -29.85 25.45
CA ILE A 19 -18.33 -30.25 24.08
C ILE A 19 -18.84 -29.07 23.25
N GLU A 20 -19.60 -28.14 23.84
CA GLU A 20 -19.96 -26.88 23.17
C GLU A 20 -18.72 -26.05 22.85
N LEU A 21 -17.77 -25.97 23.79
CA LEU A 21 -16.50 -25.28 23.53
C LEU A 21 -15.72 -25.94 22.39
N MET A 22 -15.67 -27.27 22.34
CA MET A 22 -14.97 -28.02 21.30
C MET A 22 -15.58 -27.83 19.90
N ILE A 23 -16.91 -27.76 19.78
CA ILE A 23 -17.57 -27.50 18.50
C ILE A 23 -17.31 -26.06 18.05
N VAL A 24 -17.36 -25.10 18.97
CA VAL A 24 -17.10 -23.68 18.67
C VAL A 24 -15.69 -23.48 18.14
N ILE A 25 -14.67 -24.06 18.79
CA ILE A 25 -13.28 -23.94 18.30
C ILE A 25 -13.09 -24.61 16.93
N ALA A 26 -13.80 -25.72 16.66
CA ALA A 26 -13.73 -26.40 15.37
C ALA A 26 -14.29 -25.52 14.24
N ILE A 27 -15.45 -24.88 14.47
CA ILE A 27 -16.06 -23.96 13.50
C ILE A 27 -15.18 -22.72 13.30
N ILE A 28 -14.66 -22.13 14.38
CA ILE A 28 -13.73 -20.99 14.29
C ILE A 28 -12.47 -21.37 13.50
N GLY A 29 -11.94 -22.58 13.69
CA GLY A 29 -10.79 -23.08 12.93
C GLY A 29 -11.04 -23.12 11.42
N ILE A 30 -12.21 -23.61 10.98
CA ILE A 30 -12.59 -23.65 9.57
C ILE A 30 -12.74 -22.23 9.00
N LEU A 31 -13.44 -21.35 9.73
CA LEU A 31 -13.63 -19.96 9.30
C LEU A 31 -12.31 -19.21 9.21
N ALA A 32 -11.42 -19.36 10.19
CA ALA A 32 -10.11 -18.71 10.22
C ALA A 32 -9.23 -19.14 9.03
N ALA A 33 -9.26 -20.42 8.66
CA ALA A 33 -8.48 -20.93 7.53
C ALA A 33 -8.85 -20.26 6.18
N ILE A 34 -10.11 -19.85 6.01
CA ILE A 34 -10.58 -19.16 4.80
C ILE A 34 -10.42 -17.64 4.96
N ALA A 35 -10.80 -17.10 6.12
CA ALA A 35 -10.87 -15.66 6.36
C ALA A 35 -9.49 -15.00 6.40
N ILE A 36 -8.48 -15.64 6.99
CA ILE A 36 -7.13 -15.07 7.12
C ILE A 36 -6.51 -14.77 5.75
N PRO A 37 -6.36 -15.73 4.81
CA PRO A 37 -5.74 -15.44 3.52
C PRO A 37 -6.56 -14.44 2.70
N GLN A 38 -7.89 -14.47 2.78
CA GLN A 38 -8.75 -13.49 2.10
C GLN A 38 -8.55 -12.07 2.66
N TYR A 39 -8.47 -11.93 3.98
CA TYR A 39 -8.25 -10.64 4.62
C TYR A 39 -6.87 -10.07 4.29
N GLU A 40 -5.82 -10.90 4.27
CA GLU A 40 -4.48 -10.47 3.85
C GLU A 40 -4.45 -9.93 2.42
N GLN A 41 -5.15 -10.60 1.49
CA GLN A 41 -5.26 -10.14 0.10
C GLN A 41 -6.06 -8.85 -0.04
N TYR A 42 -7.13 -8.69 0.74
CA TYR A 42 -7.91 -7.45 0.77
C TYR A 42 -7.06 -6.26 1.23
N ILE A 43 -6.29 -6.43 2.30
CA ILE A 43 -5.37 -5.39 2.79
C ILE A 43 -4.28 -5.09 1.75
N ALA A 44 -3.71 -6.11 1.10
CA ALA A 44 -2.71 -5.92 0.07
C ALA A 44 -3.24 -5.13 -1.14
N THR A 45 -4.46 -5.43 -1.60
CA THR A 45 -5.12 -4.72 -2.71
C THR A 45 -5.46 -3.27 -2.36
N SER A 46 -5.92 -3.05 -1.12
CA SER A 46 -6.20 -1.71 -0.61
C SER A 46 -4.92 -0.86 -0.60
N LYS A 47 -3.83 -1.40 -0.06
CA LYS A 47 -2.50 -0.76 -0.07
C LYS A 47 -2.02 -0.49 -1.49
N ALA A 48 -2.15 -1.48 -2.38
CA ALA A 48 -1.71 -1.35 -3.77
C ALA A 48 -2.42 -0.22 -4.52
N THR A 49 -3.71 -0.01 -4.24
CA THR A 49 -4.49 1.10 -4.84
C THR A 49 -3.92 2.45 -4.42
N THR A 50 -3.71 2.65 -3.11
CA THR A 50 -3.11 3.89 -2.58
C THR A 50 -1.69 4.11 -3.13
N ILE A 51 -0.84 3.08 -3.08
CA ILE A 51 0.54 3.15 -3.59
C ILE A 51 0.57 3.54 -5.07
N THR A 52 -0.26 2.90 -5.90
CA THR A 52 -0.29 3.15 -7.35
C THR A 52 -0.81 4.56 -7.63
N GLN A 53 -1.88 5.00 -6.96
CA GLN A 53 -2.40 6.37 -7.08
C GLN A 53 -1.36 7.41 -6.70
N ASP A 54 -0.67 7.23 -5.58
CA ASP A 54 0.36 8.16 -5.14
C ASP A 54 1.56 8.18 -6.09
N PHE A 55 1.96 7.03 -6.65
CA PHE A 55 3.00 6.97 -7.68
C PHE A 55 2.59 7.76 -8.93
N HIS A 56 1.38 7.55 -9.46
CA HIS A 56 0.86 8.34 -10.58
C HIS A 56 0.79 9.84 -10.27
N GLN A 57 0.37 10.20 -9.06
CA GLN A 57 0.32 11.58 -8.62
C GLN A 57 1.72 12.19 -8.54
N ALA A 58 2.70 11.47 -8.01
CA ALA A 58 4.09 11.92 -7.97
C ALA A 58 4.67 12.13 -9.37
N VAL A 59 4.39 11.23 -10.32
CA VAL A 59 4.79 11.38 -11.73
C VAL A 59 4.15 12.62 -12.35
N THR A 60 2.86 12.85 -12.10
CA THR A 60 2.14 14.02 -12.64
C THR A 60 2.68 15.32 -12.06
N GLN A 61 2.87 15.38 -10.74
CA GLN A 61 3.46 16.53 -10.05
C GLN A 61 4.89 16.80 -10.55
N LEU A 62 5.69 15.76 -10.77
CA LEU A 62 7.06 15.90 -11.28
C LEU A 62 7.10 16.35 -12.72
N THR A 63 6.18 15.88 -13.56
CA THR A 63 6.06 16.34 -14.95
C THR A 63 5.70 17.83 -15.01
N ALA A 64 4.73 18.26 -14.19
CA ALA A 64 4.36 19.67 -14.10
C ALA A 64 5.50 20.54 -13.54
N ALA A 65 6.18 20.05 -12.50
CA ALA A 65 7.33 20.73 -11.92
C ALA A 65 8.51 20.84 -12.90
N GLN A 66 8.74 19.83 -13.72
CA GLN A 66 9.78 19.84 -14.76
C GLN A 66 9.45 20.90 -15.83
N ALA A 67 8.19 21.01 -16.26
CA ALA A 67 7.77 22.07 -17.18
C ALA A 67 7.95 23.47 -16.59
N ALA A 68 7.61 23.65 -15.32
CA ALA A 68 7.82 24.91 -14.61
C ALA A 68 9.32 25.24 -14.43
N ALA A 69 10.15 24.24 -14.13
CA ALA A 69 11.59 24.37 -14.03
C ALA A 69 12.23 24.83 -15.36
N GLN A 70 11.74 24.34 -16.50
CA GLN A 70 12.17 24.82 -17.82
C GLN A 70 11.73 26.26 -18.10
N ALA A 71 10.62 26.70 -17.52
CA ALA A 71 10.20 28.10 -17.53
C ALA A 71 10.96 28.97 -16.50
N GLY A 72 12.00 28.44 -15.84
CA GLY A 72 12.78 29.15 -14.82
C GLY A 72 12.07 29.30 -13.47
N GLN A 73 10.98 28.57 -13.24
CA GLN A 73 10.18 28.67 -12.03
C GLN A 73 10.57 27.59 -11.02
N LYS A 74 10.51 27.96 -9.74
CA LYS A 74 10.70 27.04 -8.62
C LYS A 74 9.36 26.43 -8.22
N THR A 75 9.33 25.12 -7.99
CA THR A 75 8.10 24.40 -7.60
C THR A 75 8.39 23.43 -6.45
N THR A 76 7.34 23.03 -5.74
CA THR A 76 7.42 22.05 -4.65
C THR A 76 6.46 20.91 -4.96
N ILE A 77 6.96 19.68 -4.84
CA ILE A 77 6.16 18.45 -4.94
C ILE A 77 5.95 17.91 -3.54
N GLN A 78 4.74 17.40 -3.29
CA GLN A 78 4.44 16.69 -2.06
C GLN A 78 4.33 15.19 -2.35
N THR A 79 5.08 14.38 -1.61
CA THR A 79 4.93 12.92 -1.63
C THR A 79 4.11 12.49 -0.42
N ASN A 80 3.20 11.54 -0.61
CA ASN A 80 2.29 11.10 0.44
C ASN A 80 3.04 10.27 1.51
N ALA A 81 2.89 10.64 2.79
CA ALA A 81 3.53 9.95 3.90
C ALA A 81 2.94 8.55 4.15
N ASP A 82 1.68 8.33 3.75
CA ASP A 82 0.95 7.08 3.99
C ASP A 82 1.50 5.89 3.18
N ILE A 83 2.22 6.15 2.09
CA ILE A 83 2.91 5.11 1.30
C ILE A 83 3.92 4.35 2.17
N ALA A 84 4.67 5.06 3.04
CA ALA A 84 5.68 4.46 3.90
C ALA A 84 5.07 3.39 4.83
N ASN A 85 3.84 3.63 5.30
CA ASN A 85 3.09 2.69 6.15
C ASN A 85 2.45 1.54 5.34
N SER A 86 2.35 1.69 4.02
CA SER A 86 1.80 0.70 3.10
C SER A 86 2.81 -0.41 2.75
N GLY A 87 4.05 -0.31 3.25
CA GLY A 87 5.11 -1.27 2.96
C GLY A 87 5.72 -1.03 1.57
N ALA A 88 5.69 0.21 1.09
CA ALA A 88 6.36 0.65 -0.13
C ALA A 88 6.97 2.04 0.11
N SER A 89 7.73 2.55 -0.84
CA SER A 89 8.20 3.94 -0.81
C SER A 89 8.20 4.52 -2.22
N VAL A 90 7.93 5.82 -2.31
CA VAL A 90 8.07 6.59 -3.55
C VAL A 90 9.15 7.64 -3.31
N ASN A 91 10.22 7.55 -4.07
CA ASN A 91 11.31 8.52 -4.03
C ASN A 91 11.30 9.38 -5.28
N VAL A 92 11.39 10.69 -5.12
CA VAL A 92 11.38 11.65 -6.23
C VAL A 92 12.77 12.24 -6.38
N THR A 93 13.36 12.12 -7.57
CA THR A 93 14.64 12.72 -7.92
C THR A 93 14.40 13.76 -9.01
N PRO A 94 14.35 15.06 -8.67
CA PRO A 94 14.29 16.12 -9.66
C PRO A 94 15.55 16.09 -10.53
N GLY A 95 15.43 16.42 -11.81
CA GLY A 95 16.61 16.56 -12.66
C GLY A 95 17.47 17.70 -12.13
N GLY A 96 18.62 17.40 -11.52
CA GLY A 96 19.52 18.37 -10.88
C GLY A 96 19.89 18.12 -9.40
N THR A 97 19.21 17.21 -8.69
CA THR A 97 19.53 16.68 -7.32
C THR A 97 19.44 17.71 -6.15
N ALA A 98 19.04 17.45 -4.90
CA ALA A 98 18.50 16.29 -4.17
C ALA A 98 17.23 16.68 -3.39
N GLY A 99 16.35 15.71 -3.14
CA GLY A 99 15.37 15.81 -2.06
C GLY A 99 14.81 14.44 -1.70
N THR A 100 15.29 13.86 -0.60
CA THR A 100 14.63 12.74 0.07
C THR A 100 13.84 13.31 1.25
N ALA A 101 12.53 13.52 1.07
CA ALA A 101 11.49 13.55 2.12
C ALA A 101 10.20 14.14 1.54
N THR A 102 9.12 13.98 2.33
CA THR A 102 7.71 14.38 2.17
C THR A 102 7.37 15.68 1.43
N ALA A 103 8.33 16.59 1.21
CA ALA A 103 8.23 17.69 0.28
C ALA A 103 9.57 17.89 -0.46
N VAL A 104 9.56 17.80 -1.80
CA VAL A 104 10.75 17.98 -2.64
C VAL A 104 10.63 19.31 -3.36
N THR A 105 11.54 20.24 -3.05
CA THR A 105 11.65 21.52 -3.76
C THR A 105 12.49 21.33 -5.01
N ILE A 106 11.97 21.74 -6.15
CA ILE A 106 12.61 21.61 -7.45
C ILE A 106 13.14 22.98 -7.87
N SER A 107 14.47 23.04 -7.98
CA SER A 107 15.17 24.18 -8.57
C SER A 107 15.10 24.11 -10.10
N PRO A 108 15.17 25.25 -10.81
CA PRO A 108 15.18 25.26 -12.26
C PRO A 108 16.49 24.65 -12.78
N THR A 109 16.40 23.42 -13.29
CA THR A 109 17.52 22.70 -13.91
C THR A 109 17.02 21.91 -15.12
N THR A 110 17.76 21.97 -16.22
CA THR A 110 17.44 21.30 -17.48
C THR A 110 18.07 19.91 -17.48
N GLY A 111 17.38 18.94 -16.89
CA GLY A 111 17.83 17.56 -16.79
C GLY A 111 16.67 16.58 -16.73
N THR A 112 16.98 15.28 -16.82
CA THR A 112 15.98 14.22 -16.68
C THR A 112 15.62 14.03 -15.21
N ALA A 113 14.33 13.94 -14.89
CA ALA A 113 13.83 13.70 -13.54
C ALA A 113 13.27 12.27 -13.41
N SER A 114 13.15 11.75 -12.20
CA SER A 114 12.59 10.42 -11.98
C SER A 114 11.75 10.29 -10.71
N VAL A 115 10.78 9.39 -10.76
CA VAL A 115 10.03 8.88 -9.61
C VAL A 115 10.31 7.39 -9.51
N VAL A 116 10.80 6.93 -8.37
CA VAL A 116 11.11 5.52 -8.11
C VAL A 116 10.15 4.99 -7.06
N LEU A 117 9.24 4.12 -7.47
CA LEU A 117 8.46 3.30 -6.57
C LEU A 117 9.28 2.07 -6.18
N THR A 118 9.45 1.82 -4.88
CA THR A 118 10.11 0.63 -4.35
C THR A 118 9.12 -0.16 -3.50
N VAL A 119 8.99 -1.46 -3.76
CA VAL A 119 8.28 -2.40 -2.90
C VAL A 119 9.28 -3.44 -2.38
N PRO A 120 9.54 -3.51 -1.06
CA PRO A 120 10.46 -4.45 -0.47
C PRO A 120 9.98 -5.89 -0.62
N SER A 121 10.92 -6.81 -0.79
CA SER A 121 10.64 -8.24 -1.00
C SER A 121 10.01 -8.97 0.18
N THR A 122 10.02 -8.34 1.36
CA THR A 122 9.30 -8.79 2.55
C THR A 122 7.78 -8.62 2.42
N SER A 123 7.30 -7.82 1.46
CA SER A 123 5.88 -7.49 1.26
C SER A 123 5.29 -8.14 -0.01
N LYS A 124 5.50 -9.45 -0.20
CA LYS A 124 5.15 -10.17 -1.45
C LYS A 124 3.70 -9.99 -1.92
N SER A 125 2.72 -10.08 -1.00
CA SER A 125 1.30 -9.89 -1.32
C SER A 125 1.03 -8.47 -1.82
N VAL A 126 1.67 -7.47 -1.20
CA VAL A 126 1.60 -6.07 -1.64
C VAL A 126 2.30 -5.90 -2.99
N ALA A 127 3.49 -6.48 -3.20
CA ALA A 127 4.23 -6.39 -4.45
C ALA A 127 3.45 -6.96 -5.64
N THR A 128 2.82 -8.12 -5.44
CA THR A 128 1.94 -8.74 -6.46
C THR A 128 0.74 -7.85 -6.75
N ALA A 129 0.07 -7.33 -5.72
CA ALA A 129 -1.08 -6.45 -5.89
C ALA A 129 -0.73 -5.13 -6.59
N VAL A 130 0.42 -4.52 -6.27
CA VAL A 130 0.93 -3.29 -6.91
C VAL A 130 1.30 -3.55 -8.36
N SER A 131 2.00 -4.66 -8.67
CA SER A 131 2.35 -5.03 -10.04
C SER A 131 1.09 -5.16 -10.92
N ASN A 132 0.05 -5.83 -10.41
CA ASN A 132 -1.24 -5.94 -11.11
C ASN A 132 -1.96 -4.59 -11.26
N ALA A 133 -1.93 -3.74 -10.22
CA ALA A 133 -2.57 -2.43 -10.25
C ALA A 133 -1.91 -1.48 -11.27
N LEU A 134 -0.57 -1.50 -11.39
CA LEU A 134 0.16 -0.73 -12.40
C LEU A 134 -0.21 -1.17 -13.82
N VAL A 135 -0.31 -2.48 -14.08
CA VAL A 135 -0.75 -3.01 -15.37
C VAL A 135 -2.19 -2.59 -15.68
N ALA A 136 -3.09 -2.65 -14.69
CA ALA A 136 -4.47 -2.18 -14.83
C ALA A 136 -4.56 -0.67 -15.10
N ALA A 137 -3.60 0.12 -14.59
CA ALA A 137 -3.46 1.53 -14.88
C ALA A 137 -2.76 1.84 -16.22
N GLY A 138 -2.42 0.81 -17.01
CA GLY A 138 -1.78 0.94 -18.33
C GLY A 138 -0.25 1.03 -18.30
N ILE A 139 0.39 0.90 -17.14
CA ILE A 139 1.85 0.90 -16.99
C ILE A 139 2.36 -0.55 -17.05
N SER A 140 2.41 -1.12 -18.25
CA SER A 140 2.86 -2.51 -18.47
C SER A 140 4.38 -2.66 -18.60
N THR A 141 5.12 -1.56 -18.78
CA THR A 141 6.58 -1.58 -18.96
C THR A 141 7.35 -1.43 -17.65
N CYS A 142 6.69 -1.49 -16.50
CA CYS A 142 7.36 -1.47 -15.20
C CYS A 142 7.96 -2.84 -14.83
N THR A 143 9.00 -3.26 -15.56
CA THR A 143 9.59 -4.61 -15.48
C THR A 143 10.46 -4.83 -14.24
N GLY A 144 10.93 -3.76 -13.60
CA GLY A 144 11.73 -3.85 -12.37
C GLY A 144 10.91 -4.25 -11.12
N LEU A 145 9.58 -4.18 -11.18
CA LEU A 145 8.69 -4.62 -10.10
C LEU A 145 8.14 -6.01 -10.41
N THR A 146 8.43 -6.96 -9.53
CA THR A 146 7.94 -8.35 -9.63
C THR A 146 7.02 -8.70 -8.46
N ASN A 147 6.40 -9.89 -8.52
CA ASN A 147 5.63 -10.45 -7.41
C ASN A 147 6.47 -10.68 -6.14
N ALA A 148 7.80 -10.63 -6.24
CA ALA A 148 8.74 -10.73 -5.13
C ALA A 148 9.23 -9.36 -4.63
N GLY A 149 8.63 -8.25 -5.07
CA GLY A 149 9.11 -6.89 -4.82
C GLY A 149 9.98 -6.38 -5.98
N GLY A 150 10.60 -5.23 -5.77
CA GLY A 150 11.44 -4.56 -6.75
C GLY A 150 11.12 -3.08 -6.87
N THR A 151 11.46 -2.51 -8.03
CA THR A 151 11.35 -1.07 -8.28
C THR A 151 10.71 -0.79 -9.63
N CYS A 152 9.81 0.19 -9.68
CA CYS A 152 9.22 0.73 -10.91
C CYS A 152 9.64 2.20 -10.99
N THR A 153 10.41 2.56 -12.02
CA THR A 153 10.90 3.94 -12.20
C THR A 153 10.16 4.60 -13.34
N ALA A 154 9.57 5.75 -13.08
CA ALA A 154 9.13 6.67 -14.12
C ALA A 154 10.25 7.69 -14.36
N THR A 155 10.68 7.83 -15.60
CA THR A 155 11.69 8.80 -16.04
C THR A 155 11.01 9.86 -16.90
N ILE A 156 11.13 11.11 -16.47
CA ILE A 156 10.58 12.30 -17.11
C ILE A 156 11.72 12.98 -17.86
N THR A 157 11.66 12.98 -19.19
CA THR A 157 12.66 13.63 -20.04
C THR A 157 12.51 15.16 -19.97
N ALA A 158 13.55 15.87 -20.39
CA ALA A 158 13.51 17.33 -20.46
C ALA A 158 12.32 17.82 -21.31
N ASP A 159 11.97 17.12 -22.39
CA ASP A 159 10.86 17.48 -23.27
C ASP A 159 9.46 17.11 -22.70
N GLY A 160 9.39 16.61 -21.46
CA GLY A 160 8.14 16.23 -20.79
C GLY A 160 7.63 14.83 -21.12
N GLY A 161 8.39 14.03 -21.85
CA GLY A 161 8.06 12.63 -22.12
C GLY A 161 8.23 11.77 -20.87
N VAL A 162 7.32 10.83 -20.63
CA VAL A 162 7.38 9.88 -19.51
C VAL A 162 7.67 8.49 -20.04
N THR A 163 8.68 7.83 -19.48
CA THR A 163 9.04 6.44 -19.78
C THR A 163 9.11 5.63 -18.48
N TYR A 164 8.83 4.33 -18.54
CA TYR A 164 8.84 3.44 -17.38
C TYR A 164 9.78 2.25 -17.60
N ASN A 165 10.36 1.72 -16.52
CA ASN A 165 11.28 0.56 -16.56
C ASN A 165 10.88 -0.63 -15.69
#